data_AF-A0A925N269-F1
#
_entry.id   AF-A0A925N269-F1
#
_cell.length_a   1.000
_cell.length_b   1.000
_cell.length_c   1.000
_cell.angle_alpha   90.00
_cell.angle_beta   90.00
_cell.angle_gamma   90.00
#
_symmetry.space_group_name_H-M   'P 1'
#
loop_
_entity.id
_entity.type
_entity.pdbx_description
1 polymer ?
#
loop_
_entity_poly.entity_id
_entity_poly.type
_entity_poly.pdbx_seq_one_letter_code
_entity_poly.pdbx_strand_id
1 'polypeptide(L)'
;MNAGVAVRGIYVTGTDTGVGKTIASATLLHALRARGLHAVGMKPVASGCMRTSEGWRNDDALALLEASDPAPRYEDVNPYALPAATA
;
A
#
# COMPACT_ATOMS: atom_id res chain seq x y z
N MET A 1 -6.33 1.56 33.53
CA MET A 1 -5.26 2.29 32.80
C MET A 1 -5.61 2.23 31.33
N ASN A 2 -6.15 3.31 30.76
CA ASN A 2 -6.47 3.37 29.34
C ASN A 2 -5.19 3.73 28.60
N ALA A 3 -4.47 2.72 28.12
CA ALA A 3 -3.41 2.94 27.14
C ALA A 3 -4.12 3.39 25.85
N GLY A 4 -4.15 4.70 25.61
CA GLY A 4 -4.65 5.24 24.35
C GLY A 4 -3.98 4.50 23.19
N VAL A 5 -4.77 4.09 22.21
CA VAL A 5 -4.26 3.41 21.01
C VAL A 5 -3.25 4.34 20.35
N ALA A 6 -1.96 4.01 20.48
CA ALA A 6 -0.92 4.68 19.73
C ALA A 6 -1.13 4.34 18.26
N VAL A 7 -1.55 5.31 17.46
CA VAL A 7 -1.67 5.14 16.01
C VAL A 7 -0.25 4.94 15.46
N ARG A 8 0.09 3.70 15.10
CA ARG A 8 1.33 3.36 14.40
C ARG A 8 1.05 3.35 12.89
N GLY A 9 1.22 4.49 12.24
CA GLY A 9 1.04 4.63 10.79
C GLY A 9 1.92 5.72 10.22
N ILE A 10 2.39 5.53 8.98
CA ILE A 10 3.16 6.52 8.23
C ILE A 10 2.40 6.80 6.94
N TYR A 11 2.10 8.07 6.68
CA TYR A 11 1.48 8.51 5.44
C TYR A 11 2.53 9.13 4.52
N VAL A 12 2.73 8.53 3.35
CA VAL A 12 3.68 9.01 2.34
C VAL A 12 2.92 9.82 1.31
N THR A 13 3.22 11.12 1.23
CA THR A 13 2.69 12.05 0.22
C THR A 13 3.81 12.51 -0.72
N GLY A 14 3.44 13.11 -1.84
CA GLY A 14 4.37 13.63 -2.83
C GLY A 14 3.64 14.50 -3.85
N THR A 15 4.36 15.48 -4.40
CA THR A 15 3.80 16.55 -5.23
C THR A 15 3.20 16.05 -6.54
N ASP A 16 3.85 15.06 -7.16
CA ASP A 16 3.52 14.60 -8.51
C ASP A 16 3.23 13.10 -8.57
N THR A 17 2.54 12.70 -9.64
CA THR A 17 2.48 11.29 -10.06
C THR A 17 3.86 10.86 -10.56
N GLY A 18 4.28 9.63 -10.24
CA GLY A 18 5.60 9.11 -10.68
C GLY A 18 6.81 9.60 -9.88
N VAL A 19 6.66 10.49 -8.89
CA VAL A 19 7.76 10.99 -8.04
C VAL A 19 8.42 9.94 -7.12
N GLY A 20 8.01 8.67 -7.21
CA GLY A 20 8.63 7.56 -6.46
C GLY A 20 7.99 7.23 -5.11
N LYS A 21 6.76 7.69 -4.84
CA LYS A 21 6.03 7.41 -3.56
C LYS A 21 5.93 5.92 -3.25
N THR A 22 5.61 5.09 -4.25
CA THR A 22 5.48 3.63 -4.10
C THR A 22 6.81 3.00 -3.74
N ILE A 23 7.90 3.39 -4.41
CA ILE A 23 9.25 2.90 -4.14
C ILE A 23 9.69 3.29 -2.72
N ALA A 24 9.47 4.54 -2.33
CA ALA A 24 9.78 5.02 -0.98
C ALA A 24 8.99 4.25 0.10
N SER A 25 7.71 4.01 -0.14
CA SER A 25 6.83 3.27 0.77
C SER A 25 7.25 1.80 0.88
N ALA A 26 7.52 1.12 -0.23
CA ALA A 26 8.02 -0.26 -0.23
C ALA A 26 9.36 -0.37 0.50
N THR A 27 10.28 0.58 0.28
CA THR A 27 11.58 0.65 0.96
C THR A 27 11.42 0.79 2.47
N LEU A 28 10.48 1.64 2.91
CA LEU A 28 10.15 1.80 4.32
C LEU A 28 9.61 0.51 4.93
N LEU A 29 8.72 -0.21 4.23
CA LEU A 29 8.21 -1.51 4.66
C LEU A 29 9.34 -2.52 4.83
N HIS A 30 10.22 -2.66 3.83
CA HIS A 30 11.39 -3.53 3.93
C HIS A 30 12.30 -3.16 5.11
N ALA A 31 12.55 -1.86 5.34
CA ALA A 31 13.40 -1.41 6.44
C ALA A 31 12.77 -1.68 7.83
N LEU A 32 11.45 -1.52 7.96
CA LEU A 32 10.74 -1.85 9.20
C LEU A 32 10.75 -3.37 9.46
N ARG A 33 10.50 -4.16 8.42
CA ARG A 33 10.55 -5.64 8.49
C ARG A 33 11.94 -6.17 8.81
N ALA A 34 12.98 -5.58 8.24
CA ALA A 34 14.37 -5.91 8.56
C ALA A 34 14.71 -5.69 10.05
N ARG A 35 13.90 -4.90 10.77
CA ARG A 35 14.00 -4.68 12.22
C ARG A 35 13.08 -5.59 13.04
N GLY A 36 12.48 -6.61 12.42
CA GLY A 36 11.57 -7.55 13.08
C GLY A 36 10.17 -7.00 13.37
N LEU A 37 9.78 -5.88 12.74
CA LEU A 37 8.45 -5.30 12.90
C LEU A 37 7.49 -5.85 11.84
N HIS A 38 6.25 -6.12 12.24
CA HIS A 38 5.17 -6.30 11.27
C HIS A 38 4.85 -4.96 10.62
N ALA A 39 4.90 -4.91 9.29
CA ALA A 39 4.63 -3.71 8.52
C ALA A 39 3.95 -4.09 7.21
N VAL A 40 2.82 -3.43 6.93
CA VAL A 40 2.02 -3.66 5.73
C VAL A 40 1.77 -2.34 5.02
N GLY A 41 1.78 -2.38 3.68
CA GLY A 41 1.49 -1.25 2.82
C GLY A 41 0.01 -1.14 2.49
N MET A 42 -0.42 0.07 2.15
CA MET A 42 -1.78 0.32 1.66
C MET A 42 -1.74 1.28 0.48
N LYS A 43 -2.56 0.99 -0.52
CA LYS A 43 -2.98 1.92 -1.57
C LYS A 43 -4.50 1.94 -1.53
N PRO A 44 -5.13 2.64 -0.58
CA PRO A 44 -6.55 2.45 -0.30
C PRO A 44 -7.46 2.75 -1.50
N VAL A 45 -7.07 3.75 -2.31
CA VAL A 45 -7.75 4.12 -3.55
C VAL A 45 -6.73 4.10 -4.69
N ALA A 46 -7.06 3.37 -5.75
CA ALA A 46 -6.29 3.35 -6.98
C ALA A 46 -7.23 3.46 -8.19
N SER A 47 -6.85 4.28 -9.16
CA SER A 47 -7.51 4.41 -10.46
C SER A 47 -6.66 3.74 -11.55
N GLY A 48 -7.25 3.52 -12.73
CA GLY A 48 -6.54 2.88 -13.85
C GLY A 48 -6.14 1.44 -13.56
N CYS A 49 -6.92 0.73 -12.74
CA CYS A 49 -6.66 -0.67 -12.43
C CYS A 49 -6.89 -1.56 -13.65
N MET A 50 -6.04 -2.57 -13.82
CA MET A 50 -6.17 -3.58 -14.87
C MET A 50 -7.01 -4.78 -14.41
N ARG A 51 -7.81 -5.36 -15.30
CA ARG A 51 -8.59 -6.56 -15.00
C ARG A 51 -7.69 -7.79 -15.10
N THR A 52 -7.62 -8.57 -14.04
CA THR A 52 -6.96 -9.88 -14.01
C THR A 52 -7.98 -10.98 -13.68
N SER A 53 -7.54 -12.24 -13.70
CA SER A 53 -8.35 -13.38 -13.24
C SER A 53 -8.76 -13.27 -11.77
N GLU A 54 -8.01 -12.53 -10.97
CA GLU A 54 -8.25 -12.36 -9.54
C GLU A 54 -9.01 -11.06 -9.20
N GLY A 55 -9.44 -10.30 -10.21
CA GLY A 55 -10.16 -9.04 -10.03
C GLY A 55 -9.40 -7.83 -10.57
N TRP A 56 -9.72 -6.64 -10.08
CA TRP A 56 -9.01 -5.43 -10.47
C TRP A 56 -7.68 -5.33 -9.70
N ARG A 57 -6.60 -4.97 -10.40
CA ARG A 57 -5.25 -4.86 -9.84
C ARG A 57 -4.59 -3.55 -10.24
N ASN A 58 -3.84 -2.97 -9.31
CA ASN A 58 -3.03 -1.79 -9.50
C ASN A 58 -1.58 -2.11 -9.15
N ASP A 59 -0.65 -1.66 -9.99
CA ASP A 59 0.77 -2.00 -9.85
C ASP A 59 1.38 -1.43 -8.56
N ASP A 60 0.96 -0.23 -8.12
CA ASP A 60 1.42 0.30 -6.83
C ASP A 60 0.94 -0.57 -5.67
N ALA A 61 -0.33 -0.99 -5.70
CA ALA A 61 -0.90 -1.84 -4.66
C ALA A 61 -0.22 -3.22 -4.61
N LEU A 62 0.09 -3.80 -5.76
CA LEU A 62 0.83 -5.07 -5.86
C LEU A 62 2.25 -4.93 -5.29
N ALA A 63 2.97 -3.86 -5.63
CA ALA A 63 4.30 -3.61 -5.08
C ALA A 63 4.29 -3.42 -3.55
N LEU A 64 3.27 -2.74 -3.01
CA LEU A 64 3.08 -2.60 -1.57
C LEU A 64 2.73 -3.93 -0.90
N LEU A 65 1.89 -4.75 -1.53
CA LEU A 65 1.55 -6.08 -1.05
C LEU A 65 2.79 -6.98 -0.97
N GLU A 66 3.63 -6.98 -2.01
CA GLU A 66 4.89 -7.75 -2.05
C GLU A 66 5.86 -7.31 -0.94
N ALA A 67 5.92 -6.02 -0.63
CA ALA A 67 6.77 -5.48 0.42
C ALA A 67 6.23 -5.74 1.85
N SER A 68 4.98 -6.18 2.00
CA SER A 68 4.28 -6.34 3.27
C SER A 68 4.60 -7.66 4.00
N ASP A 69 4.53 -7.64 5.33
CA ASP A 69 4.62 -8.83 6.19
C ASP A 69 4.00 -8.57 7.57
N PRO A 70 2.99 -9.36 8.01
CA PRO A 70 2.39 -10.50 7.29
C PRO A 70 1.74 -10.08 5.98
N ALA A 71 1.56 -11.02 5.04
CA ALA A 71 0.93 -10.75 3.76
C ALA A 71 -0.60 -10.58 3.92
N PRO A 72 -1.15 -9.36 3.79
CA PRO A 72 -2.60 -9.14 3.82
C PRO A 72 -3.25 -9.64 2.52
N ARG A 73 -4.59 -9.65 2.48
CA ARG A 73 -5.29 -9.85 1.20
C ARG A 73 -5.18 -8.59 0.35
N TYR A 74 -5.22 -8.74 -0.97
CA TYR A 74 -5.16 -7.59 -1.88
C TYR A 74 -6.29 -6.58 -1.61
N GLU A 75 -7.48 -7.06 -1.25
CA GLU A 75 -8.65 -6.22 -0.98
C GLU A 75 -8.48 -5.37 0.29
N ASP A 76 -7.61 -5.79 1.22
CA ASP A 76 -7.27 -5.01 2.40
C ASP A 76 -6.20 -3.95 2.08
N VAL A 77 -5.33 -4.20 1.08
CA VAL A 77 -4.32 -3.24 0.59
C VAL A 77 -4.95 -2.16 -0.30
N ASN A 78 -5.84 -2.56 -1.21
CA ASN A 78 -6.49 -1.71 -2.21
C ASN A 78 -8.00 -2.00 -2.30
N PRO A 79 -8.79 -1.62 -1.27
CA PRO A 79 -10.24 -1.82 -1.23
C PRO A 79 -10.99 -1.10 -2.34
N TYR A 80 -10.48 0.03 -2.82
CA TYR A 80 -11.08 0.79 -3.92
C TYR A 80 -10.19 0.73 -5.17
N ALA A 81 -10.26 -0.40 -5.86
CA ALA A 81 -9.61 -0.65 -7.15
C ALA A 81 -10.53 -0.21 -8.31
N LEU A 82 -10.34 1.01 -8.81
CA LEU A 82 -11.19 1.63 -9.82
C LEU A 82 -10.60 1.46 -11.24
N PRO A 83 -11.40 1.03 -12.23
CA PRO A 83 -10.90 0.80 -13.59
C PRO A 83 -10.64 2.08 -14.38
N ALA A 84 -11.46 3.12 -14.19
CA ALA A 84 -11.27 4.40 -14.86
C ALA A 84 -10.02 5.10 -14.32
N ALA A 85 -9.15 5.60 -15.21
CA ALA A 85 -8.10 6.52 -14.81
C ALA A 85 -8.72 7.86 -14.37
N THR A 86 -8.14 8.51 -13.37
CA THR A 86 -8.50 9.89 -13.02
C THR A 86 -7.97 10.83 -14.10
N ALA A 87 -8.80 11.80 -14.49
CA ALA A 87 -8.43 12.86 -15.44
C ALA A 87 -7.33 13.78 -14.89
#